data_AF-A0AAU5KQD2-F1
#
_entry.id   AF-A0AAU5KQD2-F1
#
_cell.length_a   1.000
_cell.length_b   1.000
_cell.length_c   1.000
_cell.angle_alpha   90.00
_cell.angle_beta   90.00
_cell.angle_gamma   90.00
#
_symmetry.space_group_name_H-M   'P 1'
#
loop_
_entity.id
_entity.type
_entity.pdbx_description
1 polymer ?
#
loop_
_entity_poly.entity_id
_entity_poly.type
_entity_poly.pdbx_seq_one_letter_code
_entity_poly.pdbx_strand_id
1 'polypeptide(L)'
;MDMPLLATVTVTVAGLAALHGRYRDVAVLLGAAARLRGAHDRTDPQVRTLSSHGRAALGAEHFAQAYESGRQLEMPAALTRADPARLRRAPLPATDSAAPPEP
;
A
#
# COMPACT_ATOMS: atom_id res chain seq x y z
N MET A 1 -4.84 -9.33 19.41
CA MET A 1 -4.95 -9.55 17.95
C MET A 1 -3.67 -10.19 17.48
N ASP A 2 -3.77 -11.32 16.79
CA ASP A 2 -2.61 -12.03 16.27
C ASP A 2 -1.92 -11.22 15.17
N MET A 3 -0.76 -10.65 15.51
CA MET A 3 0.14 -9.92 14.61
C MET A 3 0.45 -10.63 13.28
N PRO A 4 0.59 -11.98 13.23
CA PRO A 4 0.82 -12.69 11.97
C PRO A 4 -0.34 -12.53 10.97
N LEU A 5 -1.58 -12.51 11.45
CA LEU A 5 -2.76 -12.40 10.59
C LEU A 5 -2.81 -11.02 9.91
N LEU A 6 -2.52 -9.96 10.68
CA LEU A 6 -2.47 -8.59 10.17
C LEU A 6 -1.39 -8.41 9.10
N ALA A 7 -0.25 -9.09 9.25
CA ALA A 7 0.83 -9.04 8.29
C ALA A 7 0.47 -9.73 6.96
N THR A 8 -0.28 -10.83 7.00
CA THR A 8 -0.80 -11.51 5.79
C THR A 8 -1.83 -10.64 5.08
N VAL A 9 -2.82 -10.11 5.82
CA VAL A 9 -3.85 -9.21 5.26
C VAL A 9 -3.21 -8.00 4.58
N THR A 10 -2.22 -7.38 5.23
CA THR A 10 -1.51 -6.22 4.67
C THR A 10 -0.82 -6.54 3.34
N VAL A 11 -0.27 -7.75 3.17
CA VAL A 11 0.38 -8.18 1.92
C VAL A 11 -0.63 -8.56 0.84
N THR A 12 -1.79 -9.12 1.20
CA THR A 12 -2.91 -9.30 0.26
C THR A 12 -3.42 -7.96 -0.26
N VAL A 13 -3.56 -6.97 0.62
CA VAL A 13 -3.97 -5.60 0.29
C VAL A 13 -2.92 -4.92 -0.60
N ALA A 14 -1.63 -5.13 -0.35
CA ALA A 14 -0.56 -4.69 -1.25
C ALA A 14 -0.67 -5.34 -2.65
N GLY A 15 -1.01 -6.63 -2.73
CA GLY A 15 -1.29 -7.29 -4.01
C GLY A 15 -2.43 -6.64 -4.78
N LEU A 16 -3.51 -6.29 -4.08
CA LEU A 16 -4.65 -5.57 -4.68
C LEU A 16 -4.24 -4.18 -5.18
N ALA A 17 -3.45 -3.43 -4.42
CA ALA A 17 -2.94 -2.13 -4.83
C ALA A 17 -2.07 -2.23 -6.11
N ALA A 18 -1.28 -3.29 -6.24
CA ALA A 18 -0.48 -3.55 -7.44
C ALA A 18 -1.35 -3.82 -8.68
N LEU A 19 -2.46 -4.55 -8.53
CA LEU A 19 -3.43 -4.76 -9.62
C LEU A 19 -4.10 -3.45 -10.07
N HIS A 20 -4.23 -2.48 -9.16
CA HIS A 20 -4.74 -1.14 -9.47
C HIS A 20 -3.64 -0.15 -9.94
N GLY A 21 -2.40 -0.62 -10.18
CA GLY A 21 -1.28 0.24 -10.59
C GLY A 21 -0.79 1.22 -9.52
N ARG A 22 -1.23 1.07 -8.26
CA ARG A 22 -0.87 1.97 -7.15
C ARG A 22 0.40 1.52 -6.44
N TYR A 23 1.49 1.48 -7.18
CA TYR A 23 2.78 0.96 -6.69
C TYR A 23 3.34 1.71 -5.47
N ARG A 24 2.91 2.96 -5.23
CA ARG A 24 3.34 3.74 -4.05
C ARG A 24 2.66 3.22 -2.78
N ASP A 25 1.38 2.87 -2.88
CA ASP A 25 0.63 2.24 -1.79
C ASP A 25 1.16 0.84 -1.50
N VAL A 26 1.54 0.09 -2.54
CA VAL A 26 2.24 -1.21 -2.40
C VAL A 26 3.47 -1.07 -1.51
N ALA A 27 4.36 -0.10 -1.79
CA ALA A 27 5.59 0.09 -1.02
C ALA A 27 5.30 0.40 0.46
N VAL A 28 4.36 1.31 0.74
CA VAL A 28 3.96 1.68 2.10
C VAL A 28 3.37 0.47 2.85
N LEU A 29 2.51 -0.29 2.20
CA LEU A 29 1.88 -1.49 2.79
C LEU A 29 2.91 -2.58 3.08
N LEU A 30 3.88 -2.79 2.20
CA LEU A 30 4.97 -3.73 2.44
C LEU A 30 5.84 -3.32 3.64
N GLY A 31 6.13 -2.02 3.79
CA GLY A 31 6.83 -1.48 4.95
C GLY A 31 6.07 -1.68 6.26
N ALA A 32 4.76 -1.40 6.23
CA ALA A 32 3.86 -1.62 7.37
C ALA A 32 3.77 -3.11 7.74
N ALA A 33 3.65 -4.00 6.74
CA ALA A 33 3.67 -5.44 6.94
C ALA A 33 4.98 -5.90 7.60
N ALA A 34 6.13 -5.38 7.15
CA ALA A 34 7.43 -5.70 7.73
C ALA A 34 7.56 -5.22 9.20
N ARG A 35 6.95 -4.10 9.56
CA ARG A 35 6.86 -3.60 10.94
C ARG A 35 6.00 -4.51 11.83
N LEU A 36 4.84 -4.92 11.33
CA LEU A 36 3.90 -5.81 12.04
C LEU A 36 4.45 -7.24 12.21
N ARG A 37 5.25 -7.71 11.25
CA ARG A 37 5.85 -9.05 11.25
C ARG A 37 6.96 -9.26 12.28
N GLY A 38 7.42 -8.20 12.94
CA GLY A 38 8.29 -8.22 14.13
C GLY A 38 9.14 -9.49 14.27
N ALA A 39 10.28 -9.54 13.59
CA ALA A 39 11.29 -10.59 13.68
C ALA A 39 10.98 -11.98 13.09
N HIS A 40 9.82 -12.25 12.47
CA HIS A 40 9.59 -13.53 11.78
C HIS A 40 9.25 -13.39 10.28
N ASP A 41 10.04 -14.13 9.52
CA ASP A 41 9.97 -14.44 8.09
C ASP A 41 10.37 -13.33 7.09
N ARG A 42 11.67 -13.30 6.76
CA ARG A 42 12.27 -12.51 5.66
C ARG A 42 12.08 -13.16 4.28
N THR A 43 11.33 -14.26 4.20
CA THR A 43 11.33 -15.17 3.05
C THR A 43 10.02 -15.20 2.26
N ASP A 44 9.10 -14.27 2.53
CA ASP A 44 7.83 -14.19 1.79
C ASP A 44 8.07 -13.88 0.30
N PRO A 45 7.85 -14.83 -0.62
CA PRO A 45 8.09 -14.66 -2.04
C PRO A 45 7.13 -13.63 -2.67
N GLN A 46 5.97 -13.40 -2.05
CA GLN A 46 5.00 -12.39 -2.50
C GLN A 46 5.53 -10.98 -2.25
N VAL A 47 6.15 -10.74 -1.09
CA VAL A 47 6.79 -9.44 -0.77
C VAL A 47 7.93 -9.14 -1.75
N ARG A 48 8.75 -10.15 -2.09
CA ARG A 48 9.83 -9.99 -3.08
C ARG A 48 9.30 -9.63 -4.47
N THR A 49 8.26 -10.34 -4.93
CA THR A 49 7.65 -10.10 -6.25
C THR A 49 7.04 -8.70 -6.33
N LEU A 50 6.24 -8.32 -5.34
CA LEU A 50 5.61 -6.99 -5.26
C LEU A 50 6.66 -5.87 -5.15
N SER A 51 7.74 -6.10 -4.42
CA SER A 51 8.84 -5.13 -4.32
C SER A 51 9.57 -4.96 -5.65
N SER A 52 9.80 -6.05 -6.38
CA SER A 52 10.41 -6.00 -7.71
C SER A 52 9.54 -5.21 -8.69
N HIS A 53 8.25 -5.52 -8.75
CA HIS A 53 7.30 -4.80 -9.61
C HIS A 53 7.17 -3.31 -9.23
N GLY A 54 7.10 -3.00 -7.93
CA GLY A 54 7.02 -1.62 -7.46
C GLY A 54 8.27 -0.80 -7.81
N ARG A 55 9.46 -1.39 -7.69
CA ARG A 55 10.73 -0.74 -8.09
C ARG A 55 10.83 -0.56 -9.60
N ALA A 56 10.37 -1.53 -10.38
CA ALA A 56 10.33 -1.41 -11.84
C ALA A 56 9.38 -0.29 -12.31
N ALA A 57 8.26 -0.09 -11.61
CA ALA A 57 7.26 0.90 -11.99
C ALA A 57 7.54 2.33 -11.47
N LEU A 58 8.06 2.49 -10.24
CA LEU A 58 8.30 3.80 -9.61
C LEU A 58 9.76 4.25 -9.61
N GLY A 59 10.69 3.33 -9.83
CA GLY A 59 12.09 3.50 -9.52
C GLY A 59 12.45 3.05 -8.10
N ALA A 60 13.69 2.60 -7.93
CA ALA A 60 14.17 2.00 -6.68
C ALA A 60 14.16 2.99 -5.50
N GLU A 61 14.52 4.25 -5.73
CA GLU A 61 14.59 5.29 -4.69
C GLU A 61 13.20 5.68 -4.18
N HIS A 62 12.26 5.99 -5.09
CA HIS A 62 10.88 6.31 -4.70
C HIS A 62 10.21 5.14 -3.99
N PHE A 63 10.47 3.91 -4.43
CA PHE A 63 9.99 2.71 -3.75
C PHE A 63 10.58 2.61 -2.33
N ALA A 64 11.89 2.79 -2.17
CA ALA A 64 12.56 2.71 -0.88
C ALA A 64 12.04 3.76 0.11
N GLN A 65 11.83 4.99 -0.35
CA GLN A 65 11.29 6.07 0.48
C GLN A 65 9.86 5.78 0.96
N ALA A 66 9.00 5.28 0.07
CA ALA A 66 7.64 4.89 0.41
C ALA A 66 7.61 3.67 1.35
N TYR A 67 8.50 2.69 1.14
CA TYR A 67 8.65 1.54 2.01
C TYR A 67 9.08 1.93 3.42
N GLU A 68 10.10 2.78 3.55
CA GLU A 68 10.56 3.24 4.87
C GLU A 68 9.48 4.07 5.58
N SER A 69 8.77 4.92 4.84
CA SER A 69 7.61 5.66 5.37
C SER A 69 6.55 4.73 5.96
N GLY A 70 6.27 3.59 5.30
CA GLY A 70 5.36 2.57 5.80
C GLY A 70 5.89 1.82 7.02
N ARG A 71 7.20 1.58 7.07
CA ARG A 71 7.89 0.90 8.17
C ARG A 71 7.90 1.72 9.46
N GLN A 72 7.94 3.04 9.35
CA GLN A 72 7.88 3.98 10.47
C GLN A 72 6.45 4.21 10.99
N LEU A 73 5.41 3.67 10.34
CA LEU A 73 4.04 3.85 10.80
C LEU A 73 3.78 3.13 12.12
N GLU A 74 3.11 3.85 13.01
CA GLU A 74 2.48 3.30 14.21
C GLU A 74 1.40 2.29 13.83
N MET A 75 1.20 1.28 14.67
CA MET A 75 0.28 0.16 14.42
C MET A 75 -1.15 0.58 13.99
N PRO A 76 -1.78 1.61 14.59
CA PRO A 76 -3.10 2.09 14.16
C PRO A 76 -3.10 2.69 12.74
N ALA A 77 -2.00 3.36 12.36
CA ALA A 77 -1.85 3.95 11.04
C ALA A 77 -1.56 2.89 9.97
N ALA A 78 -0.80 1.85 10.33
CA ALA A 78 -0.60 0.66 9.50
C ALA A 78 -1.94 -0.06 9.22
N LEU A 79 -2.77 -0.26 10.24
CA LEU A 79 -4.11 -0.83 10.10
C LEU A 79 -5.02 0.02 9.21
N THR A 80 -4.99 1.34 9.39
CA THR A 80 -5.79 2.28 8.57
C THR A 80 -5.37 2.22 7.10
N ARG A 81 -4.08 2.04 6.81
CA ARG A 81 -3.55 1.87 5.44
C ARG A 81 -3.89 0.49 4.87
N ALA A 82 -3.85 -0.55 5.68
CA ALA A 82 -4.20 -1.92 5.31
C ALA A 82 -5.72 -2.13 5.10
N ASP A 83 -6.55 -1.10 5.29
CA ASP A 83 -7.98 -1.18 5.04
C ASP A 83 -8.28 -1.31 3.52
N PRO A 84 -8.82 -2.46 3.05
CA PRO A 84 -9.16 -2.66 1.65
C PRO A 84 -10.26 -1.70 1.16
N ALA A 85 -11.09 -1.16 2.05
CA ALA A 85 -12.10 -0.16 1.69
C ALA A 85 -11.45 1.14 1.19
N ARG A 86 -10.26 1.50 1.70
CA ARG A 86 -9.48 2.65 1.19
C ARG A 86 -8.86 2.40 -0.17
N LEU A 87 -8.49 1.15 -0.49
CA LEU A 87 -8.05 0.81 -1.85
C LEU A 87 -9.20 0.94 -2.86
N ARG A 88 -10.41 0.50 -2.50
CA ARG A 88 -11.62 0.70 -3.31
C ARG A 88 -11.99 2.16 -3.47
N ARG A 89 -11.81 2.97 -2.43
CA ARG A 89 -12.10 4.41 -2.42
C ARG A 89 -10.96 5.24 -3.00
N ALA A 90 -10.45 4.89 -4.19
CA ALA A 90 -9.93 5.97 -5.04
C ALA A 90 -11.11 6.70 -5.66
N PRO A 91 -11.01 8.02 -5.86
CA PRO A 91 -12.11 8.79 -6.40
C PRO A 91 -12.39 8.28 -7.82
N LEU A 92 -13.67 8.06 -8.13
CA LEU A 92 -14.14 8.42 -9.47
C LEU A 92 -13.65 9.86 -9.70
N PRO A 93 -12.99 10.19 -10.82
CA PRO A 93 -12.68 11.58 -11.11
C PRO A 93 -13.98 12.35 -10.95
N ALA A 94 -14.02 13.29 -10.00
CA ALA A 94 -15.10 14.26 -9.94
C ALA A 94 -15.09 14.90 -11.32
N THR A 95 -16.09 14.54 -12.12
CA THR A 95 -16.25 15.14 -13.43
C THR A 95 -16.61 16.57 -13.11
N ASP A 96 -15.65 17.45 -13.35
CA ASP A 96 -15.86 18.87 -13.43
C ASP A 96 -16.90 19.09 -14.53
N SER A 97 -18.16 19.29 -14.13
CA SER A 97 -19.20 19.77 -15.04
C SER A 97 -20.42 20.23 -14.24
N ALA A 98 -20.42 21.52 -13.92
CA ALA A 98 -21.53 22.42 -14.25
C ALA A 98 -21.23 23.81 -13.67
N ALA A 99 -20.43 24.59 -14.39
CA ALA A 99 -20.63 26.04 -14.35
C ALA A 99 -21.96 26.32 -15.08
N PRO A 100 -22.95 26.99 -14.47
CA PRO A 100 -24.11 27.45 -15.20
C PRO A 100 -23.69 28.59 -16.15
N PRO A 101 -24.17 28.65 -17.40
CA PRO A 101 -24.02 29.84 -18.22
C PRO A 101 -24.97 30.92 -17.68
N GLU A 102 -24.41 32.06 -17.27
CA GLU A 102 -25.16 33.31 -17.02
C GLU A 102 -25.55 33.96 -18.35
N PRO A 103 -26.81 34.41 -18.48
CA PRO A 103 -27.15 35.60 -19.26
C PRO A 103 -27.66 36.76 -18.40
#